data_AF-A0A930A763-F1
#
_entry.id   AF-A0A930A763-F1
#
_cell.length_a   1.000
_cell.length_b   1.000
_cell.length_c   1.000
_cell.angle_alpha   90.00
_cell.angle_beta   90.00
_cell.angle_gamma   90.00
#
_symmetry.space_group_name_H-M   'P 1'
#
loop_
_entity.id
_entity.type
_entity.pdbx_description
1 polymer ?
#
loop_
_entity_poly.entity_id
_entity_poly.type
_entity_poly.pdbx_seq_one_letter_code
_entity_poly.pdbx_strand_id
1 'polypeptide(L)'
;MQDYTTNISLDREKSGKVRHRIYENFTEQDMINFLGILRDPSFRDNNEKFDYILTLLRNRGFLEIGAGTNRMAVKKGGYIFKIAFDTYGVKDNWQEFKMAPELQPYVTKAYECNGLVLVAEYVELMSQEEFINSKEVIRETLKQLEPNYLFSDMGTIKKNFCNYGYRQGSGEIVILDYGYIYPIDRKMMTCLKCAHELSWNFNFNELVCPNCGTKYDPIKIRDRMRNYDSTEVRYENASDNEMLTLDLDWSAED
;
A
#
# COMPACT_ATOMS: atom_id res chain seq x y z
N MET A 1 -23.63 13.68 -25.92
CA MET A 1 -22.46 13.13 -25.21
C MET A 1 -21.42 14.24 -25.14
N GLN A 2 -21.76 15.26 -24.36
CA GLN A 2 -21.16 16.59 -24.38
C GLN A 2 -20.94 16.97 -22.91
N ASP A 3 -19.77 17.54 -22.63
CA ASP A 3 -19.36 18.21 -21.38
C ASP A 3 -19.01 17.35 -20.15
N TYR A 4 -17.84 16.71 -20.19
CA TYR A 4 -17.05 16.42 -18.97
C TYR A 4 -15.66 17.10 -18.96
N THR A 5 -15.29 17.86 -20.00
CA THR A 5 -13.88 18.23 -20.23
C THR A 5 -13.51 19.69 -20.02
N THR A 6 -14.43 20.57 -19.63
CA THR A 6 -14.17 22.03 -19.69
C THR A 6 -14.22 22.79 -18.37
N ASN A 7 -14.68 22.20 -17.27
CA ASN A 7 -14.81 22.94 -16.00
C ASN A 7 -13.65 22.74 -15.00
N ILE A 8 -12.77 21.74 -15.20
CA ILE A 8 -11.65 21.49 -14.29
C ILE A 8 -10.45 22.39 -14.60
N SER A 9 -10.31 22.88 -15.84
CA SER A 9 -9.13 23.62 -16.28
C SER A 9 -9.15 25.11 -15.91
N LEU A 10 -10.32 25.75 -15.82
CA LEU A 10 -10.42 27.20 -15.65
C LEU A 10 -10.37 27.69 -14.19
N ASP A 11 -10.82 26.88 -13.22
CA ASP A 11 -10.74 27.25 -11.79
C ASP A 11 -9.34 27.03 -11.18
N ARG A 12 -8.46 26.26 -11.85
CA ARG A 12 -7.13 25.87 -11.33
C ARG A 12 -6.05 26.95 -11.45
N GLU A 13 -6.31 28.06 -12.15
CA GLU A 13 -5.30 29.11 -12.33
C GLU A 13 -5.29 30.18 -11.22
N LYS A 14 -6.26 30.19 -10.30
CA LYS A 14 -6.38 31.25 -9.27
C LYS A 14 -5.85 30.90 -7.87
N SER A 15 -5.31 29.70 -7.64
CA SER A 15 -4.65 29.34 -6.37
C SER A 15 -3.38 28.55 -6.63
N GLY A 16 -2.24 29.25 -6.79
CA GLY A 16 -0.88 28.69 -6.85
C GLY A 16 -0.76 27.25 -7.36
N LYS A 17 -0.73 27.07 -8.69
CA LYS A 17 -0.74 25.77 -9.40
C LYS A 17 -0.08 24.63 -8.62
N VAL A 18 -0.90 23.73 -8.05
CA VAL A 18 -0.43 22.44 -7.51
C VAL A 18 0.21 21.68 -8.67
N ARG A 19 1.49 21.32 -8.53
CA ARG A 19 2.21 20.53 -9.54
C ARG A 19 1.77 19.07 -9.46
N HIS A 20 1.26 18.55 -10.56
CA HIS A 20 0.86 17.15 -10.68
C HIS A 20 2.02 16.32 -11.24
N ARG A 21 2.75 15.63 -10.35
CA ARG A 21 3.94 14.85 -10.71
C ARG A 21 3.60 13.68 -11.63
N ILE A 22 2.41 13.09 -11.48
CA ILE A 22 1.94 12.03 -12.38
C ILE A 22 1.80 12.59 -13.81
N TYR A 23 1.03 13.66 -14.01
CA TYR A 23 0.79 14.23 -15.34
C TYR A 23 2.00 14.95 -15.96
N GLU A 24 2.96 15.37 -15.15
CA GLU A 24 4.26 15.86 -15.64
C GLU A 24 5.12 14.74 -16.28
N ASN A 25 4.91 13.48 -15.88
CA ASN A 25 5.77 12.36 -16.25
C ASN A 25 5.11 11.33 -17.14
N PHE A 26 3.78 11.26 -17.11
CA PHE A 26 2.98 10.30 -17.85
C PHE A 26 1.83 10.99 -18.59
N THR A 27 1.68 10.65 -19.86
CA THR A 27 0.59 11.09 -20.72
C THR A 27 -0.69 10.31 -20.42
N GLU A 28 -1.81 10.78 -20.95
CA GLU A 28 -3.08 10.03 -20.91
C GLU A 28 -2.94 8.66 -21.58
N GLN A 29 -2.21 8.58 -22.70
CA GLN A 29 -1.95 7.32 -23.38
C GLN A 29 -1.15 6.35 -22.51
N ASP A 30 -0.20 6.85 -21.70
CA ASP A 30 0.53 6.01 -20.74
C ASP A 30 -0.44 5.42 -19.71
N MET A 31 -1.38 6.22 -19.19
CA MET A 31 -2.39 5.73 -18.23
C MET A 31 -3.28 4.66 -18.85
N ILE A 32 -3.70 4.85 -20.11
CA ILE A 32 -4.47 3.86 -20.87
C ILE A 32 -3.65 2.57 -21.03
N ASN A 33 -2.37 2.68 -21.38
CA ASN A 33 -1.48 1.53 -21.53
C ASN A 33 -1.31 0.78 -20.19
N PHE A 34 -1.07 1.49 -19.09
CA PHE A 34 -0.95 0.86 -17.77
C PHE A 34 -2.24 0.17 -17.33
N LEU A 35 -3.40 0.79 -17.58
CA LEU A 35 -4.69 0.17 -17.30
C LEU A 35 -4.94 -1.07 -18.17
N GLY A 36 -4.53 -1.03 -19.43
CA GLY A 36 -4.56 -2.18 -20.34
C GLY A 36 -3.74 -3.34 -19.80
N ILE A 37 -2.46 -3.11 -19.47
CA ILE A 37 -1.55 -4.11 -18.89
C ILE A 37 -2.10 -4.70 -17.58
N LEU A 38 -2.72 -3.85 -16.75
CA LEU A 38 -3.31 -4.29 -15.50
C LEU A 38 -4.41 -5.35 -15.72
N ARG A 39 -5.24 -5.16 -16.74
CA ARG A 39 -6.42 -5.98 -17.04
C ARG A 39 -6.18 -7.12 -18.04
N ASP A 40 -5.06 -7.08 -18.75
CA ASP A 40 -4.76 -8.02 -19.82
C ASP A 40 -4.42 -9.42 -19.26
N PRO A 41 -5.24 -10.45 -19.54
CA PRO A 41 -5.03 -11.80 -19.07
C PRO A 41 -3.98 -12.57 -19.87
N SER A 42 -3.45 -12.01 -20.96
CA SER A 42 -2.41 -12.65 -21.79
C SER A 42 -1.04 -12.65 -21.13
N PHE A 43 -0.78 -11.71 -20.20
CA PHE A 43 0.42 -11.72 -19.38
C PHE A 43 0.41 -12.92 -18.43
N ARG A 44 1.49 -13.69 -18.42
CA ARG A 44 1.61 -14.89 -17.60
C ARG A 44 1.70 -14.59 -16.11
N ASP A 45 2.45 -13.55 -15.79
CA ASP A 45 2.70 -13.12 -14.43
C ASP A 45 3.12 -11.63 -14.39
N ASN A 46 3.31 -11.11 -13.18
CA ASN A 46 3.67 -9.71 -12.97
C ASN A 46 5.12 -9.38 -13.38
N ASN A 47 6.00 -10.36 -13.59
CA ASN A 47 7.35 -10.09 -14.11
C ASN A 47 7.28 -9.72 -15.59
N GLU A 48 6.41 -10.38 -16.36
CA GLU A 48 6.20 -10.01 -17.77
C GLU A 48 5.62 -8.60 -17.90
N LYS A 49 4.70 -8.23 -17.00
CA LYS A 49 4.17 -6.85 -16.90
C LYS A 49 5.26 -5.84 -16.54
N PHE A 50 6.16 -6.19 -15.61
CA PHE A 50 7.32 -5.38 -15.24
C PHE A 50 8.19 -5.06 -16.47
N ASP A 51 8.60 -6.08 -17.23
CA ASP A 51 9.46 -5.93 -18.40
C ASP A 51 8.82 -5.05 -19.48
N TYR A 52 7.51 -5.23 -19.69
CA TYR A 52 6.75 -4.45 -20.65
C TYR A 52 6.66 -2.98 -20.24
N ILE A 53 6.29 -2.69 -18.99
CA ILE A 53 6.22 -1.30 -18.49
C ILE A 53 7.61 -0.66 -18.52
N LEU A 54 8.66 -1.36 -18.12
CA LEU A 54 10.03 -0.84 -18.17
C LEU A 54 10.44 -0.48 -19.61
N THR A 55 9.99 -1.25 -20.60
CA THR A 55 10.18 -0.95 -22.02
C THR A 55 9.45 0.33 -22.44
N LEU A 56 8.20 0.55 -21.98
CA LEU A 56 7.46 1.81 -22.22
C LEU A 56 8.13 3.04 -21.58
N LEU A 57 8.87 2.83 -20.49
CA LEU A 57 9.60 3.89 -19.77
C LEU A 57 11.02 4.12 -20.28
N ARG A 58 11.52 3.25 -21.17
CA ARG A 58 12.87 3.33 -21.71
C ARG A 58 13.10 4.68 -22.40
N ASN A 59 14.31 5.23 -22.24
CA ASN A 59 14.72 6.53 -22.80
C ASN A 59 13.95 7.76 -22.29
N ARG A 60 13.07 7.61 -21.28
CA ARG A 60 12.31 8.73 -20.67
C ARG A 60 12.93 9.26 -19.37
N GLY A 61 14.17 8.84 -19.07
CA GLY A 61 14.92 9.26 -17.88
C GLY A 61 14.46 8.63 -16.57
N PHE A 62 13.71 7.52 -16.63
CA PHE A 62 13.40 6.71 -15.46
C PHE A 62 14.54 5.74 -15.18
N LEU A 63 14.90 5.60 -13.90
CA LEU A 63 15.83 4.59 -13.42
C LEU A 63 15.03 3.49 -12.75
N GLU A 64 15.34 2.25 -13.10
CA GLU A 64 14.79 1.08 -12.42
C GLU A 64 15.26 1.05 -10.96
N ILE A 65 14.34 0.80 -10.04
CA ILE A 65 14.66 0.60 -8.61
C ILE A 65 14.39 -0.84 -8.21
N GLY A 66 13.29 -1.42 -8.67
CA GLY A 66 13.02 -2.84 -8.52
C GLY A 66 11.55 -3.19 -8.75
N ALA A 67 11.28 -4.49 -8.76
CA ALA A 67 9.94 -5.05 -8.80
C ALA A 67 9.50 -5.49 -7.40
N GLY A 68 8.28 -5.12 -7.00
CA GLY A 68 7.54 -5.81 -5.95
C GLY A 68 6.57 -6.82 -6.57
N THR A 69 5.85 -7.57 -5.72
CA THR A 69 4.90 -8.60 -6.19
C THR A 69 3.80 -8.02 -7.07
N ASN A 70 3.26 -6.85 -6.73
CA ASN A 70 2.06 -6.29 -7.37
C ASN A 70 2.29 -4.96 -8.09
N ARG A 71 3.50 -4.40 -8.00
CA ARG A 71 3.87 -3.09 -8.56
C ARG A 71 5.38 -2.96 -8.73
N MET A 72 5.83 -2.15 -9.68
CA MET A 72 7.23 -1.75 -9.79
C MET A 72 7.50 -0.42 -9.09
N ALA A 73 8.77 -0.14 -8.81
CA ALA A 73 9.26 1.19 -8.46
C ALA A 73 10.28 1.68 -9.51
N VAL A 74 10.08 2.91 -9.98
CA VAL A 74 11.04 3.63 -10.84
C VAL A 74 11.33 5.01 -10.27
N LYS A 75 12.56 5.50 -10.45
CA LYS A 75 13.01 6.80 -9.95
C LYS A 75 13.13 7.82 -11.08
N LYS A 76 12.63 9.04 -10.85
CA LYS A 76 12.89 10.19 -11.72
C LYS A 76 12.76 11.50 -10.95
N GLY A 77 13.71 12.42 -11.13
CA GLY A 77 13.65 13.77 -10.55
C GLY A 77 13.58 13.82 -9.01
N GLY A 78 14.19 12.84 -8.32
CA GLY A 78 14.16 12.73 -6.86
C GLY A 78 12.90 12.09 -6.28
N TYR A 79 11.99 11.61 -7.13
CA TYR A 79 10.77 10.92 -6.74
C TYR A 79 10.82 9.44 -7.11
N ILE A 80 10.08 8.64 -6.36
CA ILE A 80 9.73 7.27 -6.71
C ILE A 80 8.33 7.25 -7.29
N PHE A 81 8.15 6.57 -8.41
CA PHE A 81 6.86 6.26 -9.00
C PHE A 81 6.63 4.76 -8.86
N LYS A 82 5.63 4.40 -8.06
CA LYS A 82 5.19 3.02 -7.91
C LYS A 82 4.02 2.75 -8.85
N ILE A 83 4.20 1.85 -9.82
CA ILE A 83 3.21 1.59 -10.89
C ILE A 83 2.63 0.19 -10.68
N ALA A 84 1.30 0.11 -10.53
CA ALA A 84 0.58 -1.13 -10.25
C ALA A 84 0.53 -2.07 -11.47
N PHE A 85 0.67 -3.36 -11.22
CA PHE A 85 0.52 -4.44 -12.21
C PHE A 85 -0.85 -5.11 -12.17
N ASP A 86 -1.51 -5.04 -11.03
CA ASP A 86 -2.77 -5.71 -10.76
C ASP A 86 -3.61 -4.90 -9.75
N THR A 87 -4.78 -5.44 -9.40
CA THR A 87 -5.70 -4.80 -8.46
C THR A 87 -5.18 -4.76 -7.02
N TYR A 88 -4.23 -5.62 -6.64
CA TYR A 88 -3.56 -5.55 -5.34
C TYR A 88 -2.57 -4.39 -5.32
N GLY A 89 -1.81 -4.18 -6.39
CA GLY A 89 -0.90 -3.03 -6.51
C GLY A 89 -1.64 -1.69 -6.44
N VAL A 90 -2.84 -1.62 -7.03
CA VAL A 90 -3.72 -0.45 -6.89
C VAL A 90 -4.15 -0.21 -5.44
N LYS A 91 -4.49 -1.29 -4.71
CA LYS A 91 -4.83 -1.20 -3.28
C LYS A 91 -3.62 -0.78 -2.46
N ASP A 92 -2.44 -1.33 -2.74
CA ASP A 92 -1.20 -1.00 -2.05
C ASP A 92 -0.85 0.49 -2.24
N ASN A 93 -1.01 1.01 -3.46
CA ASN A 93 -0.81 2.44 -3.76
C ASN A 93 -1.77 3.35 -2.99
N TRP A 94 -3.06 3.01 -2.94
CA TRP A 94 -4.03 3.79 -2.16
C TRP A 94 -3.80 3.68 -0.65
N GLN A 95 -3.46 2.49 -0.16
CA GLN A 95 -3.21 2.27 1.25
C GLN A 95 -2.02 3.10 1.72
N GLU A 96 -0.90 3.09 0.99
CA GLU A 96 0.24 3.94 1.33
C GLU A 96 -0.12 5.42 1.29
N PHE A 97 -0.79 5.87 0.23
CA PHE A 97 -1.19 7.28 0.13
C PHE A 97 -2.07 7.72 1.32
N LYS A 98 -3.03 6.88 1.72
CA LYS A 98 -3.92 7.14 2.85
C LYS A 98 -3.17 7.12 4.19
N MET A 99 -2.28 6.16 4.39
CA MET A 99 -1.59 5.96 5.68
C MET A 99 -0.42 6.92 5.89
N ALA A 100 0.16 7.47 4.83
CA ALA A 100 1.38 8.28 4.90
C ALA A 100 1.32 9.42 5.93
N PRO A 101 0.22 10.21 6.05
CA PRO A 101 0.15 11.30 7.04
C PRO A 101 0.17 10.81 8.49
N GLU A 102 -0.51 9.69 8.77
CA GLU A 102 -0.63 9.14 10.12
C GLU A 102 0.65 8.44 10.58
N LEU A 103 1.37 7.80 9.64
CA LEU A 103 2.57 7.02 9.95
C LEU A 103 3.86 7.85 9.94
N GLN A 104 3.79 9.17 9.71
CA GLN A 104 4.97 10.03 9.87
C GLN A 104 5.46 10.05 11.33
N PRO A 105 6.78 10.09 11.57
CA PRO A 105 7.87 10.22 10.60
C PRO A 105 8.45 8.87 10.10
N TYR A 106 7.86 7.74 10.47
CA TYR A 106 8.41 6.38 10.33
C TYR A 106 8.38 5.81 8.90
N VAL A 107 7.60 6.42 8.01
CA VAL A 107 7.41 5.95 6.62
C VAL A 107 7.85 7.00 5.60
N THR A 108 8.11 6.57 4.37
CA THR A 108 8.33 7.50 3.26
C THR A 108 7.09 8.32 2.98
N LYS A 109 7.27 9.60 2.60
CA LYS A 109 6.13 10.46 2.23
C LYS A 109 5.47 9.95 0.95
N ALA A 110 4.14 10.03 0.90
CA ALA A 110 3.34 9.84 -0.30
C ALA A 110 2.79 11.20 -0.78
N TYR A 111 3.11 11.59 -2.01
CA TYR A 111 2.83 12.93 -2.53
C TYR A 111 1.59 12.99 -3.41
N GLU A 112 1.36 11.97 -4.24
CA GLU A 112 0.25 11.95 -5.20
C GLU A 112 -0.11 10.50 -5.52
N CYS A 113 -1.39 10.17 -5.63
CA CYS A 113 -1.84 8.84 -6.01
C CYS A 113 -3.10 8.94 -6.87
N ASN A 114 -3.16 8.15 -7.95
CA ASN A 114 -4.36 7.95 -8.75
C ASN A 114 -4.81 6.48 -8.81
N GLY A 115 -4.29 5.66 -7.89
CA GLY A 115 -4.46 4.20 -7.87
C GLY A 115 -3.43 3.48 -8.73
N LEU A 116 -3.32 3.81 -10.03
CA LEU A 116 -2.34 3.16 -10.92
C LEU A 116 -0.91 3.54 -10.56
N VAL A 117 -0.67 4.81 -10.26
CA VAL A 117 0.63 5.37 -9.93
C VAL A 117 0.56 6.06 -8.58
N LEU A 118 1.53 5.74 -7.73
CA LEU A 118 1.83 6.45 -6.49
C LEU A 118 3.19 7.15 -6.62
N VAL A 119 3.22 8.45 -6.32
CA VAL A 119 4.43 9.27 -6.24
C VAL A 119 4.87 9.36 -4.79
N ALA A 120 6.08 8.90 -4.49
CA ALA A 120 6.61 8.80 -3.14
C ALA A 120 8.02 9.43 -2.99
N GLU A 121 8.41 9.66 -1.74
CA GLU A 121 9.76 10.06 -1.35
C GLU A 121 10.78 9.02 -1.78
N TYR A 122 11.90 9.50 -2.34
CA TYR A 122 13.05 8.66 -2.60
C TYR A 122 13.89 8.49 -1.32
N VAL A 123 14.28 7.25 -1.06
CA VAL A 123 15.19 6.85 0.01
C VAL A 123 16.27 5.94 -0.55
N GLU A 124 17.41 5.90 0.13
CA GLU A 124 18.48 4.97 -0.20
C GLU A 124 18.09 3.56 0.23
N LEU A 125 18.24 2.59 -0.68
CA LEU A 125 17.85 1.21 -0.40
C LEU A 125 18.85 0.57 0.56
N MET A 126 18.31 -0.21 1.49
CA MET A 126 19.09 -0.96 2.46
C MET A 126 19.57 -2.29 1.87
N SER A 127 20.86 -2.61 2.03
CA SER A 127 21.40 -3.95 1.75
C SER A 127 20.99 -4.95 2.82
N GLN A 128 21.13 -6.25 2.54
CA GLN A 128 20.82 -7.30 3.52
C GLN A 128 21.72 -7.21 4.77
N GLU A 129 22.98 -6.80 4.61
CA GLU A 129 23.92 -6.63 5.73
C GLU A 129 23.49 -5.47 6.62
N GLU A 130 23.20 -4.32 6.02
CA GLU A 130 22.67 -3.15 6.73
C GLU A 130 21.36 -3.45 7.47
N PHE A 131 20.48 -4.24 6.85
CA PHE A 131 19.24 -4.70 7.48
C PHE A 131 19.50 -5.56 8.72
N ILE A 132 20.50 -6.44 8.68
CA ILE A 132 20.89 -7.25 9.84
C ILE A 132 21.37 -6.35 10.98
N ASN A 133 22.17 -5.33 10.67
CA ASN A 133 22.69 -4.38 11.66
C ASN A 133 21.61 -3.42 12.20
N SER A 134 20.54 -3.22 11.43
CA SER A 134 19.46 -2.27 11.74
C SER A 134 18.25 -2.88 12.47
N LYS A 135 18.27 -4.20 12.73
CA LYS A 135 17.10 -4.91 13.27
C LYS A 135 16.55 -4.32 14.56
N GLU A 136 17.40 -3.84 15.46
CA GLU A 136 16.90 -3.30 16.74
C GLU A 136 16.14 -1.99 16.55
N VAL A 137 16.68 -1.06 15.74
CA VAL A 137 15.99 0.19 15.39
C VAL A 137 14.64 -0.11 14.71
N ILE A 138 14.61 -1.11 13.82
CA ILE A 138 13.36 -1.53 13.17
C ILE A 138 12.35 -2.05 14.20
N ARG A 139 12.76 -2.87 15.18
CA ARG A 139 11.86 -3.33 16.25
C ARG A 139 11.35 -2.18 17.10
N GLU A 140 12.20 -1.22 17.44
CA GLU A 140 11.79 -0.04 18.23
C GLU A 140 10.73 0.77 17.48
N THR A 141 10.90 0.99 16.17
CA THR A 141 9.88 1.63 15.33
C THR A 141 8.58 0.83 15.31
N LEU A 142 8.64 -0.49 15.11
CA LEU A 142 7.43 -1.32 15.08
C LEU A 142 6.74 -1.40 16.44
N LYS A 143 7.48 -1.38 17.56
CA LYS A 143 6.92 -1.26 18.93
C LYS A 143 6.19 0.05 19.17
N GLN A 144 6.61 1.15 18.52
CA GLN A 144 5.90 2.42 18.62
C GLN A 144 4.59 2.41 17.83
N LEU A 145 4.55 1.65 16.73
CA LEU A 145 3.39 1.54 15.85
C LEU A 145 2.40 0.45 16.30
N GLU A 146 2.86 -0.63 16.93
CA GLU A 146 2.02 -1.79 17.28
C GLU A 146 0.76 -1.48 18.08
N PRO A 147 0.69 -0.41 18.91
CA PRO A 147 -0.51 -0.19 19.69
C PRO A 147 -1.75 0.11 18.84
N ASN A 148 -1.54 0.71 17.67
CA ASN A 148 -2.57 1.24 16.78
C ASN A 148 -2.61 0.54 15.42
N TYR A 149 -1.62 -0.28 15.10
CA TYR A 149 -1.46 -0.84 13.77
C TYR A 149 -1.18 -2.34 13.77
N LEU A 150 -1.78 -3.01 12.79
CA LEU A 150 -1.51 -4.38 12.40
C LEU A 150 -0.57 -4.37 11.19
N PHE A 151 0.47 -5.21 11.24
CA PHE A 151 1.46 -5.30 10.17
C PHE A 151 1.31 -6.63 9.41
N SER A 152 1.38 -6.57 8.09
CA SER A 152 1.67 -7.75 7.27
C SER A 152 2.92 -7.47 6.44
N ASP A 153 3.68 -8.52 6.13
CA ASP A 153 4.94 -8.43 5.39
C ASP A 153 5.97 -7.42 5.96
N MET A 154 5.90 -7.15 7.26
CA MET A 154 6.85 -6.32 8.01
C MET A 154 7.64 -7.17 9.01
N GLY A 155 8.68 -6.56 9.59
CA GLY A 155 9.46 -7.16 10.66
C GLY A 155 10.89 -7.50 10.26
N THR A 156 11.63 -8.13 11.17
CA THR A 156 13.10 -8.28 11.07
C THR A 156 13.57 -9.62 10.49
N ILE A 157 12.71 -10.27 9.70
CA ILE A 157 13.06 -11.49 8.95
C ILE A 157 13.65 -11.13 7.58
N LYS A 158 14.57 -11.99 7.09
CA LYS A 158 15.40 -11.69 5.91
C LYS A 158 14.60 -11.25 4.69
N LYS A 159 13.43 -11.85 4.43
CA LYS A 159 12.63 -11.56 3.23
C LYS A 159 12.09 -10.11 3.19
N ASN A 160 11.98 -9.43 4.34
CA ASN A 160 11.37 -8.11 4.42
C ASN A 160 12.37 -6.95 4.25
N PHE A 161 13.66 -7.23 4.02
CA PHE A 161 14.69 -6.19 4.02
C PHE A 161 14.42 -5.09 2.98
N CYS A 162 13.79 -5.43 1.85
CA CYS A 162 13.41 -4.50 0.79
C CYS A 162 12.33 -3.48 1.20
N ASN A 163 11.67 -3.67 2.35
CA ASN A 163 10.60 -2.78 2.81
C ASN A 163 11.14 -1.60 3.63
N TYR A 164 12.47 -1.50 3.79
CA TYR A 164 13.15 -0.46 4.56
C TYR A 164 14.22 0.26 3.73
N GLY A 165 14.47 1.51 4.07
CA GLY A 165 15.53 2.31 3.47
C GLY A 165 15.96 3.47 4.35
N TYR A 166 16.94 4.23 3.90
CA TYR A 166 17.50 5.37 4.62
C TYR A 166 17.05 6.68 3.99
N ARG A 167 16.46 7.56 4.79
CA ARG A 167 16.11 8.91 4.36
C ARG A 167 17.38 9.69 4.03
N GLN A 168 17.41 10.30 2.84
CA GLN A 168 18.58 11.05 2.38
C GLN A 168 18.90 12.23 3.31
N GLY A 169 20.19 12.41 3.62
CA GLY A 169 20.68 13.51 4.46
C GLY A 169 20.61 13.23 5.96
N SER A 170 19.52 12.64 6.49
CA SER A 170 19.41 12.29 7.92
C SER A 170 19.96 10.90 8.25
N GLY A 171 19.89 9.95 7.31
CA GLY A 171 20.24 8.55 7.55
C GLY A 171 19.23 7.81 8.43
N GLU A 172 18.05 8.39 8.67
CA GLU A 172 16.98 7.75 9.43
C GLU A 172 16.44 6.54 8.66
N ILE A 173 16.24 5.43 9.37
CA ILE A 173 15.59 4.24 8.81
C ILE A 173 14.09 4.51 8.72
N VAL A 174 13.52 4.31 7.53
CA VAL A 174 12.09 4.46 7.27
C VAL A 174 11.54 3.26 6.52
N ILE A 175 10.25 3.00 6.72
CA ILE A 175 9.52 1.98 5.97
C ILE A 175 9.14 2.59 4.62
N LEU A 176 9.58 1.95 3.53
CA LEU A 176 9.34 2.43 2.16
C LEU A 176 8.25 1.65 1.44
N ASP A 177 7.89 0.46 1.93
CA ASP A 177 6.70 -0.28 1.51
C ASP A 177 5.81 -0.52 2.72
N TYR A 178 4.63 0.11 2.75
CA TYR A 178 3.69 0.06 3.88
C TYR A 178 2.24 -0.11 3.41
N GLY A 179 2.03 -0.72 2.23
CA GLY A 179 0.70 -1.15 1.76
C GLY A 179 0.04 -2.21 2.64
N TYR A 180 0.80 -2.78 3.57
CA TYR A 180 0.39 -3.83 4.49
C TYR A 180 0.37 -3.39 5.97
N ILE A 181 0.36 -2.09 6.23
CA ILE A 181 0.12 -1.52 7.57
C ILE A 181 -1.33 -1.04 7.63
N TYR A 182 -2.09 -1.58 8.59
CA TYR A 182 -3.52 -1.31 8.75
C TYR A 182 -3.83 -0.82 10.15
N PRO A 183 -4.77 0.12 10.34
CA PRO A 183 -5.33 0.40 11.66
C PRO A 183 -5.86 -0.87 12.31
N ILE A 184 -5.68 -0.99 13.62
CA ILE A 184 -6.08 -2.18 14.38
C ILE A 184 -7.31 -1.92 15.25
N ASP A 185 -8.29 -2.82 15.19
CA ASP A 185 -9.27 -2.97 16.26
C ASP A 185 -8.73 -3.97 17.29
N ARG A 186 -8.40 -3.48 18.48
CA ARG A 186 -7.88 -4.29 19.58
C ARG A 186 -8.84 -5.39 20.02
N LYS A 187 -10.15 -5.26 19.81
CA LYS A 187 -11.12 -6.33 20.10
C LYS A 187 -10.81 -7.60 19.28
N MET A 188 -10.29 -7.43 18.05
CA MET A 188 -9.94 -8.53 17.16
C MET A 188 -8.59 -9.16 17.48
N MET A 189 -7.82 -8.59 18.42
CA MET A 189 -6.53 -9.10 18.87
C MET A 189 -6.67 -10.19 19.95
N THR A 190 -7.62 -11.10 19.75
CA THR A 190 -7.97 -12.11 20.75
C THR A 190 -7.73 -13.51 20.21
N CYS A 191 -7.09 -14.37 21.02
CA CYS A 191 -6.87 -15.76 20.67
C CYS A 191 -8.19 -16.54 20.62
N LEU A 192 -8.48 -17.16 19.46
CA LEU A 192 -9.69 -17.97 19.28
C LEU A 192 -9.74 -19.23 20.17
N LYS A 193 -8.60 -19.69 20.69
CA LYS A 193 -8.53 -20.92 21.50
C LYS A 193 -8.78 -20.67 22.99
N CYS A 194 -8.33 -19.53 23.52
CA CYS A 194 -8.31 -19.28 24.96
C CYS A 194 -8.67 -17.85 25.37
N ALA A 195 -9.13 -17.02 24.41
CA ALA A 195 -9.56 -15.63 24.62
C ALA A 195 -8.50 -14.67 25.19
N HIS A 196 -7.24 -15.07 25.26
CA HIS A 196 -6.15 -14.18 25.69
C HIS A 196 -5.70 -13.25 24.56
N GLU A 197 -5.25 -12.04 24.89
CA GLU A 197 -4.78 -11.05 23.91
C GLU A 197 -3.55 -11.57 23.13
N LEU A 198 -3.51 -11.26 21.83
CA LEU A 198 -2.41 -11.61 20.95
C LEU A 198 -1.29 -10.56 21.05
N SER A 199 -0.05 -11.03 20.96
CA SER A 199 1.15 -10.18 20.98
C SER A 199 2.03 -10.48 19.78
N TRP A 200 2.81 -9.50 19.32
CA TRP A 200 3.81 -9.74 18.28
C TRP A 200 4.92 -10.65 18.80
N ASN A 201 5.42 -11.53 17.93
CA ASN A 201 6.68 -12.19 18.19
C ASN A 201 7.85 -11.18 18.12
N PHE A 202 9.04 -11.61 18.57
CA PHE A 202 10.24 -10.75 18.59
C PHE A 202 10.61 -10.16 17.22
N ASN A 203 10.24 -10.81 16.13
CA ASN A 203 10.55 -10.38 14.77
C ASN A 203 9.43 -9.57 14.11
N PHE A 204 8.30 -9.33 14.78
CA PHE A 204 7.13 -8.62 14.25
C PHE A 204 6.52 -9.23 12.97
N ASN A 205 6.73 -10.53 12.72
CA ASN A 205 6.24 -11.20 11.52
C ASN A 205 5.07 -12.18 11.77
N GLU A 206 4.76 -12.47 13.02
CA GLU A 206 3.64 -13.33 13.44
C GLU A 206 3.03 -12.80 14.73
N LEU A 207 1.72 -13.00 14.89
CA LEU A 207 1.04 -12.82 16.18
C LEU A 207 1.02 -14.14 16.95
N VAL A 208 1.31 -14.08 18.25
CA VAL A 208 1.41 -15.24 19.12
C VAL A 208 0.60 -14.99 20.39
N CYS A 209 -0.21 -15.99 20.76
CA CYS A 209 -0.88 -15.99 22.05
C CYS A 209 0.12 -16.37 23.15
N PRO A 210 0.41 -15.51 24.13
CA PRO A 210 1.37 -15.80 25.19
C PRO A 210 0.88 -16.88 26.17
N ASN A 211 -0.44 -17.11 26.26
CA ASN A 211 -1.01 -18.13 27.15
C ASN A 211 -0.91 -19.55 26.59
N CYS A 212 -1.25 -19.77 25.30
CA CYS A 212 -1.34 -21.11 24.72
C CYS A 212 -0.39 -21.37 23.55
N GLY A 213 0.42 -20.37 23.16
CA GLY A 213 1.42 -20.48 22.07
C GLY A 213 0.84 -20.53 20.65
N THR A 214 -0.48 -20.40 20.49
CA THR A 214 -1.11 -20.42 19.15
C THR A 214 -0.63 -19.24 18.32
N LYS A 215 -0.22 -19.51 17.08
CA LYS A 215 0.24 -18.51 16.12
C LYS A 215 -0.86 -18.09 15.16
N TYR A 216 -0.86 -16.83 14.79
CA TYR A 216 -1.81 -16.23 13.87
C TYR A 216 -1.07 -15.44 12.79
N ASP A 217 -1.53 -15.65 11.55
CA ASP A 217 -1.17 -14.82 10.41
C ASP A 217 -1.90 -13.47 10.54
N PRO A 218 -1.18 -12.34 10.54
CA PRO A 218 -1.80 -11.01 10.58
C PRO A 218 -2.85 -10.78 9.50
N ILE A 219 -2.67 -11.31 8.28
CA ILE A 219 -3.66 -11.17 7.21
C ILE A 219 -5.00 -11.78 7.62
N LYS A 220 -4.97 -12.92 8.31
CA LYS A 220 -6.18 -13.57 8.82
C LYS A 220 -6.84 -12.77 9.94
N ILE A 221 -6.09 -12.00 10.73
CA ILE A 221 -6.67 -11.07 11.71
C ILE A 221 -7.32 -9.89 10.99
N ARG A 222 -6.66 -9.34 9.96
CA ARG A 222 -7.24 -8.29 9.12
C ARG A 222 -8.56 -8.70 8.48
N ASP A 223 -8.64 -9.91 7.95
CA ASP A 223 -9.85 -10.39 7.30
C ASP A 223 -11.00 -10.60 8.31
N ARG A 224 -10.69 -10.94 9.58
CA ARG A 224 -11.68 -10.95 10.66
C ARG A 224 -12.23 -9.56 10.95
N MET A 225 -11.37 -8.53 11.04
CA MET A 225 -11.78 -7.14 11.24
C MET A 225 -12.77 -6.71 10.14
N ARG A 226 -12.41 -6.95 8.87
CA ARG A 226 -13.27 -6.61 7.73
C ARG A 226 -14.64 -7.31 7.76
N ASN A 227 -14.66 -8.59 8.11
CA ASN A 227 -15.90 -9.34 8.17
C ASN A 227 -16.76 -8.91 9.35
N TYR A 228 -16.15 -8.56 10.48
CA TYR A 228 -16.85 -8.05 11.65
C TYR A 228 -17.56 -6.72 11.36
N ASP A 229 -16.84 -5.74 10.77
CA ASP A 229 -17.43 -4.45 10.35
C ASP A 229 -18.60 -4.68 9.39
N SER A 230 -18.44 -5.61 8.43
CA SER A 230 -19.52 -5.95 7.49
C SER A 230 -20.74 -6.56 8.16
N THR A 231 -20.57 -7.29 9.27
CA THR A 231 -21.68 -7.84 10.05
C THR A 231 -22.35 -6.77 10.90
N GLU A 232 -21.60 -5.92 11.61
CA GLU A 232 -22.19 -4.83 12.40
C GLU A 232 -22.99 -3.86 11.53
N VAL A 233 -22.45 -3.46 10.37
CA VAL A 233 -23.18 -2.63 9.39
C VAL A 233 -24.47 -3.33 8.91
N ARG A 234 -24.45 -4.65 8.72
CA ARG A 234 -25.68 -5.40 8.38
C ARG A 234 -26.69 -5.42 9.52
N TYR A 235 -26.25 -5.49 10.77
CA TYR A 235 -27.14 -5.48 11.94
C TYR A 235 -27.72 -4.09 12.21
N GLU A 236 -26.92 -3.02 12.07
CA GLU A 236 -27.38 -1.63 12.20
C GLU A 236 -28.41 -1.28 11.10
N ASN A 237 -28.17 -1.68 9.86
CA ASN A 237 -29.13 -1.49 8.77
C ASN A 237 -30.36 -2.42 8.85
N ALA A 238 -30.29 -3.51 9.63
CA ALA A 238 -31.44 -4.39 9.86
C ALA A 238 -32.35 -3.90 11.00
N SER A 239 -31.87 -3.01 11.88
CA SER A 239 -32.70 -2.35 12.89
C SER A 239 -33.54 -1.18 12.35
N ASP A 240 -33.20 -0.66 11.17
CA ASP A 240 -33.95 0.38 10.46
C ASP A 240 -34.83 -0.27 9.37
N ASN A 241 -35.99 -0.79 9.76
CA ASN A 241 -36.85 -1.56 8.88
C ASN A 241 -37.80 -0.65 8.06
N GLU A 242 -37.48 -0.35 6.79
CA GLU A 242 -38.45 -0.24 5.66
C GLU A 242 -37.77 0.01 4.28
N MET A 243 -38.17 -0.81 3.29
CA MET A 243 -37.89 -0.71 1.84
C MET A 243 -36.44 -0.95 1.34
N LEU A 244 -36.09 -2.23 1.20
CA LEU A 244 -35.05 -2.68 0.27
C LEU A 244 -35.52 -2.53 -1.19
N THR A 245 -35.15 -1.43 -1.84
CA THR A 245 -34.88 -1.49 -3.29
C THR A 245 -33.47 -2.02 -3.47
N LEU A 246 -33.37 -3.26 -3.97
CA LEU A 246 -32.13 -3.83 -4.47
C LEU A 246 -31.67 -3.02 -5.70
N ASP A 247 -30.81 -2.03 -5.51
CA ASP A 247 -29.96 -1.51 -6.58
C ASP A 247 -28.59 -2.18 -6.48
N LEU A 248 -28.58 -3.47 -6.84
CA LEU A 248 -27.38 -4.23 -7.15
C LEU A 248 -27.10 -4.11 -8.65
N ASP A 249 -26.59 -2.95 -9.09
CA ASP A 249 -25.98 -2.83 -10.42
C ASP A 249 -24.45 -2.99 -10.29
N TRP A 250 -24.05 -4.25 -10.23
CA TRP A 250 -22.72 -4.70 -10.65
C TRP A 250 -22.92 -5.75 -11.74
N SER A 251 -22.92 -5.33 -13.01
CA SER A 251 -22.87 -6.21 -14.16
C SER A 251 -21.41 -6.46 -14.56
N ALA A 252 -20.90 -7.64 -14.24
CA ALA A 252 -19.80 -8.23 -14.97
C ALA A 252 -20.41 -9.03 -16.13
N GLU A 253 -20.29 -8.52 -17.36
CA GLU A 253 -20.47 -9.33 -18.55
C GLU A 253 -19.09 -9.60 -19.15
N ASP A 254 -18.80 -10.91 -19.20
CA ASP A 254 -17.79 -11.70 -19.91
C ASP A 254 -16.29 -11.48 -19.65
#